data_AF-A0A6P2BZS6-F1
#
_entry.id   AF-A0A6P2BZS6-F1
#
_cell.length_a   1.000
_cell.length_b   1.000
_cell.length_c   1.000
_cell.angle_alpha   90.00
_cell.angle_beta   90.00
_cell.angle_gamma   90.00
#
_symmetry.space_group_name_H-M   'P 1'
#
loop_
_entity.id
_entity.type
_entity.pdbx_description
1 polymer ?
#
loop_
_entity_poly.entity_id
_entity_poly.type
_entity_poly.pdbx_seq_one_letter_code
_entity_poly.pdbx_strand_id
1 'polypeptide(L)' 'MEMTVRRIAGKVANVFREMHEGQRRMLVLRTAMDRYHENSGAAPDTYAEFLLRTSGVLLHEPPAHKRLRKRGHLAV' A
#
# COMPACT_ATOMS: atom_id res chain seq x y z
N MET A 1 -10.82 -9.32 38.85
CA MET A 1 -11.04 -8.00 38.22
C MET A 1 -10.02 -7.71 37.10
N GLU A 2 -8.73 -7.97 37.34
CA GLU A 2 -7.64 -7.73 36.36
C GLU A 2 -7.79 -8.48 35.02
N MET A 3 -8.23 -9.74 35.05
CA MET A 3 -8.47 -10.51 33.82
C MET A 3 -9.59 -9.93 32.94
N THR A 4 -10.64 -9.36 33.55
CA THR A 4 -11.75 -8.74 32.82
C THR A 4 -11.27 -7.49 32.08
N VAL A 5 -10.44 -6.67 32.73
CA VAL A 5 -9.82 -5.47 32.13
C VAL A 5 -8.93 -5.84 30.96
N ARG A 6 -8.05 -6.84 31.11
CA ARG A 6 -7.19 -7.32 30.01
C ARG A 6 -8.00 -7.83 28.82
N ARG A 7 -9.10 -8.53 29.07
CA ARG A 7 -9.97 -9.04 28.01
C ARG A 7 -10.67 -7.93 27.24
N ILE A 8 -11.11 -6.87 27.93
CA ILE A 8 -11.70 -5.69 27.30
C ILE A 8 -10.65 -4.94 26.49
N ALA A 9 -9.46 -4.70 27.06
CA ALA A 9 -8.35 -4.05 26.37
C ALA A 9 -7.96 -4.79 25.08
N GLY A 10 -7.89 -6.13 25.11
CA GLY A 10 -7.61 -6.94 23.93
C GLY A 10 -8.68 -6.81 22.83
N LYS A 11 -9.97 -6.73 23.21
CA LYS A 11 -11.05 -6.47 22.23
C LYS A 11 -10.91 -5.09 21.60
N VAL A 12 -10.65 -4.06 22.40
CA VAL A 12 -10.47 -2.69 21.92
C VAL A 12 -9.25 -2.58 21.00
N ALA A 13 -8.12 -3.19 21.37
CA ALA A 13 -6.93 -3.25 20.53
C ALA A 13 -7.19 -3.94 19.19
N ASN A 14 -7.98 -5.03 19.19
CA ASN A 14 -8.37 -5.70 17.96
C ASN A 14 -9.22 -4.81 17.04
N VAL A 15 -10.17 -4.06 17.60
CA VAL A 15 -10.98 -3.10 16.84
C VAL A 15 -10.08 -2.02 16.22
N PHE A 16 -9.17 -1.42 16.99
CA PHE A 16 -8.24 -0.42 16.46
C PHE A 16 -7.32 -0.98 15.38
N ARG A 17 -6.83 -2.21 15.54
CA ARG A 17 -6.01 -2.88 14.52
C ARG A 17 -6.79 -3.07 13.22
N GLU A 18 -8.04 -3.49 13.30
CA GLU A 18 -8.90 -3.66 12.13
C GLU A 18 -9.21 -2.33 11.45
N MET A 19 -9.52 -1.29 12.23
CA MET A 19 -9.73 0.07 11.71
C MET A 19 -8.47 0.61 11.03
N HIS A 20 -7.30 0.42 11.64
CA HIS A 20 -6.03 0.86 11.08
C HIS A 20 -5.72 0.17 9.75
N GLU A 21 -5.90 -1.15 9.67
CA GLU A 21 -5.77 -1.91 8.43
C GLU A 21 -6.77 -1.44 7.36
N GLY A 22 -8.02 -1.21 7.75
CA GLY A 22 -9.06 -0.67 6.86
C GLY A 22 -8.70 0.71 6.31
N GLN A 23 -8.27 1.63 7.17
CA GLN A 23 -7.82 2.97 6.79
C GLN A 23 -6.61 2.92 5.87
N ARG A 24 -5.64 2.06 6.16
CA ARG A 24 -4.44 1.87 5.32
C ARG A 24 -4.82 1.41 3.91
N ARG A 25 -5.72 0.44 3.78
CA ARG A 25 -6.22 -0.03 2.48
C ARG A 25 -6.99 1.06 1.75
N MET A 26 -7.87 1.78 2.45
CA MET A 26 -8.63 2.89 1.88
C MET A 26 -7.73 4.01 1.37
N LEU A 27 -6.66 4.33 2.09
CA LEU A 27 -5.67 5.32 1.66
C LEU A 27 -5.01 4.89 0.35
N VAL A 28 -4.52 3.65 0.27
CA VAL A 28 -3.93 3.11 -0.96
C VAL A 28 -4.90 3.19 -2.13
N LEU A 29 -6.17 2.81 -1.94
CA LEU A 29 -7.18 2.87 -3.00
C LEU A 29 -7.46 4.30 -3.46
N ARG A 30 -7.53 5.27 -2.53
CA ARG A 30 -7.80 6.67 -2.84
C ARG A 30 -6.61 7.39 -3.47
N THR A 31 -5.39 6.92 -3.23
CA THR A 31 -4.18 7.58 -3.75
C THR A 31 -3.53 6.85 -4.92
N ALA A 32 -4.02 5.67 -5.31
CA ALA A 32 -3.53 4.92 -6.46
C ALA A 32 -4.11 5.47 -7.78
N MET A 33 -3.72 6.70 -8.15
CA MET A 33 -4.17 7.35 -9.38
C MET A 33 -3.80 6.55 -10.64
N ASP A 34 -2.67 5.86 -10.61
CA ASP A 34 -2.23 4.96 -11.68
C ASP A 34 -3.25 3.88 -12.06
N ARG A 35 -4.17 3.51 -11.15
CA ARG A 35 -5.20 2.49 -11.43
C ARG A 35 -6.20 2.94 -12.51
N TYR A 36 -6.37 4.25 -12.70
CA TYR A 36 -7.28 4.80 -13.70
C TYR A 36 -6.58 5.09 -15.04
N HIS A 37 -5.29 4.79 -15.15
CA HIS A 37 -4.53 4.95 -16.40
C HIS A 37 -4.32 3.62 -17.11
N GLU A 38 -4.65 3.61 -18.40
CA GLU A 38 -4.53 2.45 -19.28
C GLU A 38 -3.08 1.94 -19.37
N ASN A 39 -2.11 2.86 -19.35
CA ASN A 39 -0.68 2.58 -19.30
C ASN A 39 -0.03 3.12 -18.01
N SER A 40 -0.44 2.59 -16.86
CA SER A 40 0.14 2.93 -15.55
C SER A 40 1.67 2.82 -15.44
N GLY A 41 2.30 1.95 -16.24
CA GLY A 41 3.75 1.79 -16.28
C GLY A 41 4.50 2.77 -17.19
N ALA A 42 3.80 3.59 -17.97
CA ALA A 42 4.40 4.62 -18.80
C ALA A 42 4.90 5.79 -17.93
N ALA A 43 5.94 6.47 -18.41
CA ALA A 43 6.40 7.70 -17.77
C ALA A 43 5.31 8.78 -17.85
N PRO A 44 5.16 9.63 -16.82
CA PRO A 44 4.24 10.76 -16.88
C PRO A 44 4.68 11.75 -17.95
N ASP A 45 3.70 12.28 -18.70
CA ASP A 45 3.94 13.21 -19.82
C ASP A 45 4.21 14.63 -19.30
N THR A 46 3.71 14.96 -18.11
CA THR A 46 3.86 16.29 -17.50
C THR A 46 4.31 16.22 -16.05
N TYR A 47 4.93 17.30 -15.58
CA TYR A 47 5.32 17.43 -14.17
C TYR A 47 4.10 17.42 -13.22
N ALA A 48 2.96 17.98 -13.65
CA ALA A 48 1.73 17.93 -12.86
C ALA A 48 1.21 16.50 -12.70
N GLU A 49 1.28 15.70 -13.75
CA GLU A 49 0.93 14.27 -13.71
C GLU A 49 1.90 13.50 -12.81
N PHE A 50 3.21 13.77 -12.90
CA PHE A 50 4.19 13.20 -11.99
C PHE A 50 3.84 13.49 -10.52
N LEU A 51 3.58 14.75 -10.17
CA LEU A 51 3.20 15.15 -8.81
C LEU A 51 1.92 14.45 -8.35
N LEU A 52 0.92 14.34 -9.23
CA LEU A 52 -0.33 13.65 -8.92
C LEU A 52 -0.09 12.16 -8.65
N ARG A 53 0.66 11.47 -9.50
CA ARG A 53 1.00 10.04 -9.35
C ARG A 53 1.86 9.77 -8.11
N THR A 54 2.73 10.72 -7.71
CA THR A 54 3.58 10.58 -6.52
C THR A 54 2.98 11.15 -5.22
N SER A 55 1.80 11.76 -5.28
CA SER A 55 1.14 12.35 -4.09
C SER A 55 0.64 11.31 -3.07
N GLY A 56 0.59 10.04 -3.49
CA GLY A 56 0.07 8.93 -2.71
C GLY A 56 1.12 8.11 -1.96
N VAL A 57 0.65 7.04 -1.32
CA VAL A 57 1.55 6.01 -0.78
C VAL A 57 2.25 5.32 -1.95
N LEU A 58 3.52 5.66 -2.15
CA LEU A 58 4.37 4.99 -3.14
C LEU A 58 4.58 3.52 -2.74
N LEU A 59 4.46 2.63 -3.72
CA LEU A 59 4.87 1.25 -3.54
C LEU A 59 6.37 1.24 -3.28
N HIS A 60 6.77 0.72 -2.12
CA HIS A 60 8.18 0.57 -1.80
C HIS A 60 8.84 -0.34 -2.84
N GLU A 61 9.93 0.13 -3.45
CA GLU A 61 10.69 -0.63 -4.42
C GLU A 61 11.13 -1.97 -3.80
N PRO A 62 10.87 -3.12 -4.43
CA PRO A 62 11.25 -4.40 -3.86
C PRO A 62 12.77 -4.43 -3.61
N PRO A 63 13.22 -5.00 -2.48
CA PRO A 63 14.66 -5.13 -2.21
C PRO A 63 15.36 -5.90 -3.33
N ALA A 64 16.64 -5.61 -3.57
CA ALA A 64 17.39 -6.09 -4.74
C ALA A 64 17.28 -7.60 -4.99
N HIS A 65 17.30 -8.41 -3.93
CA HIS A 65 17.16 -9.87 -4.01
C HIS A 65 15.79 -10.33 -4.55
N LYS A 66 14.71 -9.57 -4.33
CA LYS A 66 13.38 -9.86 -4.88
C LYS A 66 13.24 -9.47 -6.35
N ARG A 67 14.04 -8.50 -6.82
CA ARG A 67 14.03 -8.05 -8.24
C ARG A 67 14.65 -9.10 -9.17
N LEU A 68 15.75 -9.73 -8.73
CA LEU A 68 16.43 -10.79 -9.48
C LEU A 68 15.51 -11.98 -9.78
N ARG A 69 14.67 -12.39 -8.82
CA ARG A 69 13.68 -13.47 -9.02
C ARG A 69 12.62 -13.15 -10.08
N LYS A 70 12.20 -11.89 -10.22
CA LYS A 70 11.22 -11.48 -11.24
C LYS A 70 11.82 -11.46 -12.65
N ARG A 71 13.10 -11.09 -12.78
CA ARG A 71 13.80 -10.99 -14.07
C ARG A 71 14.12 -12.37 -14.69
N GLY A 72 14.30 -13.40 -13.87
CA GLY A 72 14.53 -14.78 -14.35
C GLY A 72 13.30 -15.48 -14.92
N HIS A 73 12.08 -14.98 -14.68
CA HIS A 73 10.83 -15.58 -15.21
C HIS A 73 10.41 -15.02 -16.57
N LEU A 74 11.08 -13.96 -17.06
CA LEU A 74 10.88 -13.36 -18.39
C LEU A 74 11.99 -13.77 -19.38
N ALA A 75 12.90 -14.66 -18.97
CA ALA A 75 14.08 -15.08 -19.74
C ALA A 75 14.02 -16.58 -20.10
N VAL A 76 12.82 -17.16 -20.20
CA VAL A 76 12.55 -18.51 -20.71
C VAL A 76 11.55 -18.41 -21.83
#